data_AF-A0AAD4DXE7-F1
#
_entry.id   AF-A0AAD4DXE7-F1
#
_cell.length_a   1.000
_cell.length_b   1.000
_cell.length_c   1.000
_cell.angle_alpha   90.00
_cell.angle_beta   90.00
_cell.angle_gamma   90.00
#
_symmetry.space_group_name_H-M   'P 1'
#
loop_
_entity.id
_entity.type
_entity.pdbx_description
1 polymer ?
#
loop_
_entity_poly.entity_id
_entity_poly.type
_entity_poly.pdbx_seq_one_letter_code
_entity_poly.pdbx_strand_id
1 'polypeptide(L)'
;MFSVFDESGIFIAACRHHFVLLTCNMLIIFRAKYPLTILDHLMAVYGQNGSCAYDISCAFSKMLSASSSGPHTHSLNLCMMVGTFHGHAHNHKCQLDWHPMYISGTGHTVTGSMKDFFSMKNLEKILKKV
;
A
#
# COMPACT_ATOMS: atom_id res chain seq x y z
N MET A 1 30.82 -6.63 10.05
CA MET A 1 30.60 -7.31 8.76
C MET A 1 29.09 -7.47 8.55
N PHE A 2 28.39 -6.38 8.20
CA PHE A 2 26.94 -6.36 7.88
C PHE A 2 26.60 -5.26 6.85
N SER A 3 27.57 -4.70 6.12
CA SER A 3 27.31 -3.61 5.14
C SER A 3 26.69 -4.09 3.81
N VAL A 4 26.04 -5.26 3.81
CA VAL A 4 25.43 -5.88 2.61
C VAL A 4 23.96 -5.44 2.43
N PHE A 5 23.36 -4.86 3.47
CA PHE A 5 21.97 -4.43 3.46
C PHE A 5 21.90 -2.91 3.60
N ASP A 6 22.11 -2.22 2.48
CA ASP A 6 21.92 -0.77 2.42
C ASP A 6 20.41 -0.47 2.49
N GLU A 7 19.98 0.03 3.65
CA GLU A 7 18.59 0.41 3.90
C GLU A 7 18.29 1.70 3.14
N SER A 8 17.36 1.61 2.19
CA SER A 8 16.93 2.72 1.35
C SER A 8 15.73 3.50 1.90
N GLY A 9 15.09 3.00 2.96
CA GLY A 9 13.93 3.64 3.57
C GLY A 9 13.02 2.67 4.32
N ILE A 10 11.80 3.11 4.64
CA ILE A 10 10.77 2.32 5.31
C ILE A 10 9.51 2.31 4.43
N PHE A 11 8.97 1.12 4.19
CA PHE A 11 7.64 0.95 3.63
C PHE A 11 6.62 0.88 4.77
N ILE A 12 5.56 1.67 4.69
CA ILE A 12 4.54 1.76 5.73
C ILE A 12 3.19 1.33 5.15
N ALA A 13 2.39 0.61 5.95
CA ALA A 13 0.96 0.51 5.77
C ALA A 13 0.25 1.20 6.93
N ALA A 14 -0.78 1.97 6.62
CA ALA A 14 -1.57 2.69 7.60
C ALA A 14 -3.05 2.50 7.32
N CYS A 15 -3.88 2.63 8.37
CA CYS A 15 -5.31 2.64 8.21
C CYS A 15 -5.81 4.02 7.75
N ARG A 16 -7.08 4.08 7.34
CA ARG A 16 -7.76 5.33 6.94
C ARG A 16 -7.82 6.42 8.02
N HIS A 17 -7.54 6.08 9.28
CA HIS A 17 -7.49 7.03 10.40
C HIS A 17 -6.06 7.53 10.70
N HIS A 18 -5.13 7.26 9.79
CA HIS A 18 -3.73 7.63 9.92
C HIS A 18 -2.98 6.94 11.08
N PHE A 19 -3.38 5.72 11.46
CA PHE A 19 -2.58 4.88 12.35
C PHE A 19 -1.70 3.94 11.54
N VAL A 20 -0.40 3.89 11.87
CA VAL A 20 0.53 2.93 11.29
C VAL A 20 0.15 1.52 11.75
N LEU A 21 -0.08 0.63 10.78
CA LEU A 21 -0.43 -0.77 11.01
C LEU A 21 0.81 -1.66 10.89
N LEU A 22 1.65 -1.41 9.89
CA LEU A 22 2.86 -2.19 9.61
C LEU A 22 3.97 -1.28 9.08
N THR A 23 5.21 -1.65 9.40
CA THR A 23 6.43 -1.02 8.88
C THR A 23 7.39 -2.10 8.41
N CYS A 24 8.07 -1.87 7.28
CA CYS A 24 9.07 -2.78 6.75
C CYS A 24 10.28 -2.00 6.25
N ASN A 25 11.48 -2.36 6.72
CA ASN A 25 12.72 -1.73 6.24
C ASN A 25 12.97 -2.14 4.78
N MET A 26 13.19 -1.15 3.93
CA MET A 26 13.39 -1.34 2.51
C MET A 26 14.88 -1.46 2.19
N LEU A 27 15.29 -2.64 1.76
CA LEU A 27 16.54 -2.88 1.06
C LEU A 27 16.40 -2.51 -0.43
N ILE A 28 17.43 -1.91 -1.00
CA ILE A 28 17.47 -1.38 -2.39
C ILE A 28 17.00 -2.43 -3.42
N ILE A 29 17.34 -3.69 -3.22
CA ILE A 29 17.20 -4.78 -4.21
C ILE A 29 15.80 -5.39 -4.34
N PHE A 30 14.86 -5.13 -3.40
CA PHE A 30 13.57 -5.86 -3.34
C PHE A 30 12.31 -4.97 -3.36
N ARG A 31 12.35 -3.80 -4.02
CA ARG A 31 11.27 -2.78 -3.95
C ARG A 31 9.85 -3.30 -4.24
N ALA A 32 9.70 -4.29 -5.13
CA ALA A 32 8.40 -4.87 -5.48
C ALA A 32 7.85 -5.88 -4.43
N LYS A 33 8.70 -6.42 -3.55
CA LYS A 33 8.30 -7.46 -2.58
C LYS A 33 7.64 -6.88 -1.33
N TYR A 34 8.03 -5.68 -0.89
CA TYR A 34 7.46 -5.05 0.31
C TYR A 34 5.94 -4.89 0.29
N PRO A 35 5.32 -4.32 -0.77
CA PRO A 35 3.87 -4.21 -0.81
C PRO A 35 3.17 -5.58 -0.86
N LEU A 36 3.77 -6.60 -1.48
CA LEU A 36 3.23 -7.97 -1.50
C LEU A 36 3.21 -8.57 -0.08
N THR A 37 4.36 -8.54 0.61
CA THR A 37 4.47 -9.10 1.96
C THR A 37 3.55 -8.40 2.96
N ILE A 38 3.45 -7.08 2.87
CA ILE A 38 2.54 -6.30 3.73
C ILE A 38 1.09 -6.69 3.46
N LEU A 39 0.71 -6.81 2.19
CA LEU A 39 -0.66 -7.14 1.82
C LEU A 39 -1.03 -8.56 2.26
N ASP A 40 -0.12 -9.52 2.14
CA ASP A 40 -0.31 -10.89 2.66
C ASP A 40 -0.57 -10.89 4.17
N HIS A 41 0.21 -10.13 4.92
CA HIS A 41 -0.01 -10.01 6.36
C HIS A 41 -1.35 -9.34 6.68
N LEU A 42 -1.71 -8.27 5.97
CA LEU A 42 -3.00 -7.59 6.18
C LEU A 42 -4.18 -8.51 5.84
N MET A 43 -4.09 -9.29 4.76
CA MET A 43 -5.09 -10.28 4.38
C MET A 43 -5.26 -11.36 5.43
N ALA A 44 -4.16 -11.87 6.01
CA ALA A 44 -4.22 -12.86 7.08
C ALA A 44 -4.87 -12.32 8.36
N VAL A 45 -4.70 -11.02 8.67
CA VAL A 45 -5.25 -10.39 9.89
C VAL A 45 -6.71 -9.98 9.72
N TYR A 46 -7.06 -9.33 8.61
CA TYR A 46 -8.37 -8.69 8.43
C TYR A 46 -9.35 -9.56 7.62
N GLY A 47 -8.88 -10.53 6.85
CA GLY A 47 -9.72 -11.47 6.12
C GLY A 47 -10.41 -10.87 4.90
N GLN A 48 -11.67 -11.25 4.69
CA GLN A 48 -12.41 -11.00 3.44
C GLN A 48 -12.91 -9.56 3.29
N ASN A 49 -13.12 -9.15 2.04
CA ASN A 49 -13.69 -7.86 1.64
C ASN A 49 -12.89 -6.65 2.13
N GLY A 50 -11.57 -6.81 2.25
CA GLY A 50 -10.65 -5.72 2.56
C GLY A 50 -10.39 -4.83 1.35
N SER A 51 -10.05 -3.56 1.60
CA SER A 51 -9.62 -2.62 0.57
C SER A 51 -8.29 -1.95 0.91
N CYS A 52 -7.42 -1.79 -0.08
CA CYS A 52 -6.10 -1.15 0.09
C CYS A 52 -5.85 -0.09 -0.99
N ALA A 53 -5.40 1.09 -0.56
CA ALA A 53 -4.96 2.15 -1.46
C ALA A 53 -3.45 2.10 -1.68
N TYR A 54 -3.02 2.24 -2.94
CA TYR A 54 -1.62 2.38 -3.30
C TYR A 54 -1.50 3.23 -4.56
N ASP A 55 -0.54 4.15 -4.60
CA ASP A 55 -0.41 5.15 -5.68
C ASP A 55 -0.28 4.51 -7.07
N ILE A 56 0.27 3.29 -7.13
CA ILE A 56 0.43 2.52 -8.36
C ILE A 56 -0.45 1.27 -8.42
N SER A 57 -1.57 1.22 -7.68
CA SER A 57 -2.49 0.06 -7.64
C SER A 57 -2.87 -0.45 -9.03
N CYS A 58 -3.07 0.42 -10.01
CA CYS A 58 -3.44 0.02 -11.37
C CYS A 58 -2.38 -0.87 -12.06
N ALA A 59 -1.11 -0.64 -11.77
CA ALA A 59 0.00 -1.46 -12.26
C ALA A 59 0.29 -2.62 -11.30
N PHE A 60 0.29 -2.33 -10.00
CA PHE A 60 0.58 -3.30 -8.95
C PHE A 60 -0.45 -4.44 -8.91
N SER A 61 -1.73 -4.19 -9.19
CA SER A 61 -2.74 -5.24 -9.20
C SER A 61 -2.43 -6.35 -10.20
N LYS A 62 -1.80 -6.02 -11.35
CA LYS A 62 -1.37 -7.03 -12.32
C LYS A 62 -0.26 -7.92 -11.75
N MET A 63 0.68 -7.31 -11.04
CA MET A 63 1.77 -8.01 -10.36
C MET A 63 1.21 -8.88 -9.21
N LEU A 64 0.27 -8.34 -8.44
CA LEU A 64 -0.39 -9.04 -7.35
C LEU A 64 -1.12 -10.30 -7.86
N SER A 65 -1.92 -10.17 -8.92
CA SER A 65 -2.62 -11.31 -9.53
C SER A 65 -1.66 -12.36 -10.11
N ALA A 66 -0.49 -11.95 -10.61
CA ALA A 66 0.53 -12.88 -11.13
C ALA A 66 1.42 -13.49 -10.03
N SER A 67 1.33 -13.00 -8.80
CA SER A 67 2.13 -13.49 -7.68
C SER A 67 1.53 -14.75 -7.04
N SER A 68 2.28 -15.40 -6.15
CA SER A 68 1.79 -16.51 -5.33
C SER A 68 0.57 -16.14 -4.48
N SER A 69 0.40 -14.85 -4.18
CA SER A 69 -0.70 -14.33 -3.38
C SER A 69 -1.96 -14.05 -4.18
N GLY A 70 -1.89 -14.10 -5.52
CA GLY A 70 -3.02 -13.83 -6.41
C GLY A 70 -4.27 -14.67 -6.11
N PRO A 71 -4.17 -16.02 -5.98
CA PRO A 71 -5.31 -16.84 -5.60
C PRO A 71 -5.93 -16.42 -4.26
N HIS A 72 -5.09 -16.02 -3.30
CA HIS A 72 -5.54 -15.59 -1.98
C HIS A 72 -6.29 -14.25 -2.05
N THR A 73 -5.77 -13.29 -2.80
CA THR A 73 -6.41 -11.97 -2.98
C THR A 73 -7.78 -12.11 -3.64
N HIS A 74 -7.89 -12.99 -4.64
CA HIS A 74 -9.17 -13.32 -5.28
C HIS A 74 -10.13 -14.02 -4.29
N SER A 75 -9.64 -14.99 -3.51
CA SER A 75 -10.47 -15.71 -2.52
C SER A 75 -11.01 -14.81 -1.41
N LEU A 76 -10.25 -13.78 -1.04
CA LEU A 76 -10.64 -12.81 -0.02
C LEU A 76 -11.42 -11.62 -0.57
N ASN A 77 -11.67 -11.57 -1.88
CA ASN A 77 -12.32 -10.43 -2.54
C ASN A 77 -11.62 -9.09 -2.17
N LEU A 78 -10.29 -9.08 -2.22
CA LEU A 78 -9.50 -7.88 -1.94
C LEU A 78 -9.72 -6.84 -3.04
N CYS A 79 -10.06 -5.61 -2.64
CA CYS A 79 -10.21 -4.47 -3.54
C CYS A 79 -9.00 -3.53 -3.47
N MET A 80 -8.31 -3.33 -4.58
CA MET A 80 -7.23 -2.33 -4.68
C MET A 80 -7.78 -1.02 -5.23
N MET A 81 -7.23 0.11 -4.79
CA MET A 81 -7.59 1.44 -5.28
C MET A 81 -6.36 2.35 -5.38
N VAL A 82 -6.43 3.38 -6.23
CA VAL A 82 -5.41 4.44 -6.28
C VAL A 82 -5.82 5.55 -5.32
N GLY A 83 -4.86 6.19 -4.64
CA GLY A 83 -5.15 7.31 -3.76
C GLY A 83 -5.94 8.42 -4.47
N THR A 84 -6.93 9.05 -3.82
CA THR A 84 -7.87 9.99 -4.49
C THR A 84 -7.17 11.10 -5.28
N PHE A 85 -6.08 11.67 -4.73
CA PHE A 85 -5.30 12.70 -5.41
C PHE A 85 -4.56 12.15 -6.64
N HIS A 86 -3.90 11.00 -6.47
CA HIS A 86 -3.16 10.35 -7.55
C HIS A 86 -4.09 9.79 -8.63
N GLY A 87 -5.27 9.29 -8.26
CA GLY A 87 -6.23 8.69 -9.18
C GLY A 87 -6.64 9.66 -10.27
N HIS A 88 -6.90 10.93 -9.93
CA HIS A 88 -7.26 11.95 -10.92
C HIS A 88 -6.15 12.28 -11.94
N ALA A 89 -4.89 11.98 -11.62
CA ALA A 89 -3.77 12.14 -12.55
C ALA A 89 -3.63 10.97 -13.54
N HIS A 90 -4.36 9.87 -13.34
CA HIS A 90 -4.32 8.73 -14.26
C HIS A 90 -5.31 8.94 -15.43
N ASN A 91 -5.15 8.15 -16.49
CA ASN A 91 -6.08 8.18 -17.61
C ASN A 91 -7.52 7.81 -17.17
N HIS A 92 -8.52 8.28 -17.93
CA HIS A 92 -9.94 8.11 -17.57
C HIS A 92 -10.33 6.65 -17.32
N LYS A 93 -9.85 5.70 -18.12
CA LYS A 93 -10.11 4.26 -17.89
C LYS A 93 -9.61 3.80 -16.53
N CYS A 94 -8.39 4.17 -16.16
CA CYS A 94 -7.83 3.86 -14.86
C CYS A 94 -8.63 4.50 -13.71
N GLN A 95 -9.21 5.68 -13.93
CA GLN A 95 -10.06 6.30 -12.91
C GLN A 95 -11.32 5.49 -12.67
N LEU A 96 -12.01 5.06 -13.73
CA LEU A 96 -13.23 4.26 -13.60
C LEU A 96 -13.00 2.95 -12.82
N ASP A 97 -11.86 2.29 -13.06
CA ASP A 97 -11.55 0.99 -12.45
C ASP A 97 -10.96 1.11 -11.03
N TRP A 98 -10.20 2.17 -10.73
CA TRP A 98 -9.36 2.23 -9.52
C TRP A 98 -9.55 3.46 -8.64
N HIS A 99 -10.31 4.48 -9.07
CA HIS A 99 -10.50 5.69 -8.27
C HIS A 99 -11.53 5.42 -7.15
N PRO A 100 -11.26 5.82 -5.89
CA PRO A 100 -12.11 5.49 -4.75
C PRO A 100 -13.57 5.94 -4.91
N MET A 101 -13.79 7.07 -5.60
CA MET A 101 -15.12 7.60 -5.93
C MET A 101 -16.04 6.59 -6.64
N TYR A 102 -15.48 5.68 -7.45
CA TYR A 102 -16.24 4.67 -8.20
C TYR A 102 -16.23 3.29 -7.53
N ILE A 103 -15.62 3.16 -6.36
CA ILE A 103 -15.53 1.91 -5.60
C ILE A 103 -16.44 2.00 -4.38
N SER A 104 -17.41 1.08 -4.29
CA SER A 104 -18.35 1.03 -3.16
C SER A 104 -17.63 0.74 -1.83
N GLY A 105 -18.13 1.31 -0.74
CA GLY A 105 -17.59 1.11 0.62
C GLY A 105 -16.39 1.98 0.99
N THR A 106 -15.83 2.75 0.05
CA THR A 106 -14.71 3.67 0.31
C THR A 106 -15.15 4.96 1.02
N GLY A 107 -16.39 5.42 0.81
CA GLY A 107 -16.90 6.69 1.34
C GLY A 107 -16.13 7.91 0.84
N HIS A 108 -16.16 9.03 1.58
CA HIS A 108 -15.38 10.24 1.27
C HIS A 108 -13.91 10.11 1.68
N THR A 109 -13.36 8.88 1.72
CA THR A 109 -11.99 8.66 2.18
C THR A 109 -11.04 9.26 1.19
N VAL A 110 -10.41 10.36 1.59
CA VAL A 110 -9.19 10.85 0.95
C VAL A 110 -8.10 9.86 1.32
N THR A 111 -7.87 8.89 0.45
CA THR A 111 -6.68 8.05 0.53
C THR A 111 -5.52 8.89 -0.02
N GLY A 112 -4.98 9.75 0.84
CA GLY A 112 -3.86 10.62 0.51
C GLY A 112 -2.55 9.85 0.36
N SER A 113 -1.57 10.47 -0.27
CA SER A 113 -0.21 9.93 -0.27
C SER A 113 0.28 9.81 1.18
N MET A 114 0.98 8.74 1.54
CA MET A 114 1.59 8.57 2.88
C MET A 114 2.61 9.67 3.23
N LYS A 115 2.89 10.60 2.31
CA LYS A 115 3.80 11.74 2.51
C LYS A 115 3.42 12.59 3.72
N ASP A 116 2.14 12.64 4.09
CA ASP A 116 1.67 13.36 5.29
C ASP A 116 2.19 12.73 6.59
N PHE A 117 2.46 11.42 6.61
CA PHE A 117 3.16 10.76 7.73
C PHE A 117 4.64 11.14 7.78
N PHE A 118 5.26 11.36 6.63
CA PHE A 118 6.71 11.52 6.45
C PHE A 118 7.20 12.98 6.53
N SER A 119 6.47 13.88 7.20
CA SER A 119 7.08 15.14 7.64
C SER A 119 8.39 14.84 8.39
N MET A 120 9.51 15.53 8.07
CA MET A 120 10.87 15.20 8.55
C MET A 120 10.95 14.90 10.07
N LYS A 121 10.10 15.54 10.89
CA LYS A 121 10.04 15.31 12.34
C LYS A 121 9.52 13.93 12.75
N ASN A 122 8.64 13.32 11.96
CA ASN A 122 8.08 11.99 12.23
C ASN A 122 9.03 10.86 11.79
N LEU A 123 9.78 11.08 10.70
CA LEU A 123 10.78 10.11 10.22
C LEU A 123 11.85 9.85 11.29
N GLU A 124 12.38 10.92 11.92
CA GLU A 124 13.35 10.75 13.02
C GLU A 124 12.78 10.00 14.23
N LYS A 125 11.50 10.22 14.57
CA LYS A 125 10.86 9.56 15.72
C LYS A 125 10.59 8.08 15.47
N ILE A 126 10.30 7.70 14.23
CA ILE A 126 10.11 6.30 13.84
C ILE A 126 11.48 5.59 13.78
N LEU A 127 12.48 6.22 13.16
CA LEU A 127 13.84 5.65 13.06
C LEU A 127 14.56 5.53 14.40
N LYS A 128 14.25 6.38 15.40
CA LYS A 128 14.83 6.29 16.75
C LYS A 128 14.15 5.26 17.66
N LYS A 129 13.11 4.56 17.18
CA LYS A 129 12.36 3.54 17.94
C LYS A 129 12.60 2.10 17.45
N VAL A 130 13.37 1.93 16.38
CA VAL A 130 13.90 0.64 15.89
C VAL A 130 15.36 0.55 16.32
#